data_AF-A0A6J6KKE8-F1
#
_entry.id   AF-A0A6J6KKE8-F1
#
_cell.length_a   1.000
_cell.length_b   1.000
_cell.length_c   1.000
_cell.angle_alpha   90.00
_cell.angle_beta   90.00
_cell.angle_gamma   90.00
#
_symmetry.space_group_name_H-M   'P 1'
#
loop_
_entity.id
_entity.type
_entity.pdbx_description
1 polymer ?
#
loop_
_entity_poly.entity_id
_entity_poly.type
_entity_poly.pdbx_seq_one_letter_code
_entity_poly.pdbx_strand_id
1 'polypeptide(L)'
;MKEWQQQSERTSYFFDTRTPEEYEAGHLPGFRSVPGGQLVQETEMVAPVRGARIVLADPSGVRADMAASWLAQMAWDVYVVDDLKADDLSERGTWKNPLPSLPTVDYVDVATLARLQESNADVLVVDFSTHALYVRGHIPGAWFALRSELSEALKSLPVTSHYVLTSTPPELAVFAAAEMQAHSGKQASVLQGGNAEWSKAGYPLEKGETHLASTARDRYKRPYEGTNIGPEAMQAYLDWEFGLVAQLGKDGTHHFWVL
;
A
#
# COMPACT_ATOMS: atom_id res chain seq x y z
N MET A 1 -12.59 16.45 18.78
CA MET A 1 -11.80 16.10 17.57
C MET A 1 -10.59 17.00 17.37
N LYS A 2 -10.72 18.32 17.15
CA LYS A 2 -9.57 19.22 16.89
C LYS A 2 -8.47 19.17 17.95
N GLU A 3 -8.84 19.11 19.23
CA GLU A 3 -7.88 18.96 20.33
C GLU A 3 -7.06 17.67 20.20
N TRP A 4 -7.73 16.54 19.95
CA TRP A 4 -7.06 15.24 19.78
C TRP A 4 -6.18 15.15 18.53
N GLN A 5 -6.47 15.93 17.49
CA GLN A 5 -5.61 16.05 16.31
C GLN A 5 -4.32 16.83 16.61
N GLN A 6 -4.30 17.64 17.67
CA GLN A 6 -3.16 18.48 18.06
C GLN A 6 -2.32 17.88 19.21
N GLN A 7 -2.80 16.80 19.84
CA GLN A 7 -2.10 16.10 20.91
C GLN A 7 -0.89 15.35 20.34
N SER A 8 0.31 15.81 20.69
CA SER A 8 1.58 15.24 20.17
C SER A 8 2.07 14.04 20.97
N GLU A 9 1.63 13.92 22.22
CA GLU A 9 1.99 12.86 23.16
C GLU A 9 1.23 11.54 22.91
N ARG A 10 0.30 11.53 21.95
CA ARG A 10 -0.54 10.39 21.66
C ARG A 10 -0.90 10.28 20.18
N THR A 11 -0.72 9.10 19.61
CA THR A 11 -1.23 8.79 18.27
C THR A 11 -2.76 8.67 18.28
N SER A 12 -3.43 9.40 17.39
CA SER A 12 -4.87 9.29 17.15
C SER A 12 -5.14 9.01 15.67
N TYR A 13 -5.90 7.95 15.40
CA TYR A 13 -6.37 7.59 14.06
C TYR A 13 -7.85 7.97 13.89
N PHE A 14 -8.19 8.52 12.73
CA PHE A 14 -9.55 8.96 12.40
C PHE A 14 -10.01 8.19 11.16
N PHE A 15 -11.01 7.31 11.33
CA PHE A 15 -11.46 6.41 10.28
C PHE A 15 -12.94 6.56 9.98
N ASP A 16 -13.26 6.63 8.69
CA ASP A 16 -14.62 6.54 8.18
C ASP A 16 -14.93 5.07 7.89
N THR A 17 -15.91 4.51 8.59
CA THR A 17 -16.24 3.07 8.55
C THR A 17 -17.21 2.68 7.44
N ARG A 18 -17.63 3.64 6.63
CA ARG A 18 -18.61 3.44 5.54
C ARG A 18 -17.96 2.83 4.30
N THR A 19 -18.75 2.68 3.23
CA THR A 19 -18.18 2.22 1.96
C THR A 19 -17.28 3.30 1.35
N PRO A 20 -16.32 2.92 0.48
CA PRO A 20 -15.49 3.89 -0.22
C PRO A 20 -16.31 4.91 -1.02
N GLU A 21 -17.42 4.51 -1.62
CA GLU A 21 -18.28 5.39 -2.43
C GLU A 21 -18.95 6.46 -1.56
N GLU A 22 -19.43 6.09 -0.37
CA GLU A 22 -19.99 7.05 0.59
C GLU A 22 -18.93 8.02 1.11
N TYR A 23 -17.73 7.53 1.37
CA TYR A 23 -16.59 8.36 1.75
C TYR A 23 -16.25 9.36 0.65
N GLU A 24 -16.05 8.90 -0.59
CA GLU A 24 -15.69 9.75 -1.73
C GLU A 24 -16.77 10.79 -2.03
N ALA A 25 -18.05 10.43 -1.84
CA ALA A 25 -19.17 11.35 -1.99
C ALA A 25 -19.13 12.49 -0.96
N GLY A 26 -18.65 12.25 0.25
CA GLY A 26 -18.48 13.26 1.29
C GLY A 26 -18.12 12.66 2.64
N HIS A 27 -17.06 13.16 3.28
CA HIS A 27 -16.53 12.66 4.55
C HIS A 27 -16.02 13.79 5.46
N LEU A 28 -15.77 13.45 6.73
CA LEU A 28 -15.16 14.36 7.69
C LEU A 28 -13.73 14.70 7.30
N PRO A 29 -13.31 15.98 7.38
CA PRO A 29 -11.94 16.36 7.08
C PRO A 29 -10.91 15.63 7.94
N GLY A 30 -9.87 15.08 7.29
CA GLY A 30 -8.80 14.34 7.95
C GLY A 30 -9.15 12.91 8.39
N PHE A 31 -10.34 12.40 8.04
CA PHE A 31 -10.67 10.99 8.22
C PHE A 31 -10.19 10.18 7.01
N ARG A 32 -9.63 9.00 7.27
CA ARG A 32 -9.25 8.02 6.25
C ARG A 32 -10.38 7.02 6.03
N SER A 33 -10.68 6.69 4.77
CA SER A 33 -11.62 5.61 4.44
C SER A 33 -11.07 4.25 4.89
N VAL A 34 -11.76 3.58 5.81
CA VAL A 34 -11.49 2.20 6.23
C VAL A 34 -12.81 1.50 6.57
N PRO A 35 -13.43 0.77 5.62
CA PRO A 35 -14.70 0.09 5.85
C PRO A 35 -14.68 -0.79 7.11
N GLY A 36 -15.72 -0.71 7.95
CA GLY A 36 -15.69 -1.23 9.32
C GLY A 36 -15.29 -2.70 9.44
N GLY A 37 -15.76 -3.57 8.54
CA GLY A 37 -15.37 -4.98 8.53
C GLY A 37 -13.87 -5.18 8.29
N GLN A 38 -13.28 -4.43 7.34
CA GLN A 38 -11.85 -4.51 7.07
C GLN A 38 -11.01 -3.85 8.16
N LEU A 39 -11.53 -2.79 8.79
CA LEU A 39 -10.87 -2.19 9.96
C LEU A 39 -10.70 -3.22 11.09
N VAL A 40 -11.72 -4.04 11.35
CA VAL A 40 -11.66 -5.09 12.37
C VAL A 40 -10.75 -6.25 11.95
N GLN A 41 -10.79 -6.64 10.67
CA GLN A 41 -10.03 -7.78 10.15
C GLN A 41 -8.52 -7.50 9.99
N GLU A 42 -8.16 -6.28 9.58
CA GLU A 42 -6.79 -5.88 9.22
C GLU A 42 -6.37 -4.61 9.99
N THR A 43 -6.72 -4.52 11.28
CA THR A 43 -6.50 -3.30 12.09
C THR A 43 -5.06 -2.81 12.04
N GLU A 44 -4.08 -3.72 12.07
CA GLU A 44 -2.65 -3.42 12.05
C GLU A 44 -2.19 -2.72 10.77
N MET A 45 -2.91 -2.91 9.65
CA MET A 45 -2.58 -2.28 8.37
C MET A 45 -2.87 -0.78 8.36
N VAL A 46 -3.72 -0.30 9.28
CA VAL A 46 -4.16 1.10 9.34
C VAL A 46 -3.86 1.77 10.68
N ALA A 47 -3.76 1.00 11.77
CA ALA A 47 -3.44 1.45 13.12
C ALA A 47 -2.26 0.63 13.70
N PRO A 48 -1.03 0.80 13.18
CA PRO A 48 0.12 -0.02 13.61
C PRO A 48 0.63 0.30 15.03
N VAL A 49 0.24 1.42 15.64
CA VAL A 49 0.69 1.82 16.98
C VAL A 49 -0.27 1.26 18.04
N ARG A 50 0.09 0.14 18.66
CA ARG A 50 -0.67 -0.44 19.79
C ARG A 50 -0.77 0.57 20.95
N GLY A 51 -1.97 0.72 21.52
CA GLY A 51 -2.25 1.70 22.58
C GLY A 51 -2.62 3.10 22.05
N ALA A 52 -2.59 3.31 20.73
CA ALA A 52 -3.13 4.51 20.10
C ALA A 52 -4.65 4.63 20.31
N ARG A 53 -5.14 5.85 20.07
CA ARG A 53 -6.57 6.15 20.03
C ARG A 53 -7.12 5.89 18.62
N ILE A 54 -8.31 5.31 18.52
CA ILE A 54 -9.06 5.19 17.26
C ILE A 54 -10.38 5.95 17.39
N VAL A 55 -10.72 6.76 16.39
CA VAL A 55 -11.96 7.53 16.32
C VAL A 55 -12.69 7.15 15.04
N LEU A 56 -13.93 6.71 15.16
CA LEU A 56 -14.74 6.20 14.06
C LEU A 56 -15.87 7.15 13.70
N ALA A 57 -16.13 7.31 12.41
CA ALA A 57 -17.26 8.07 11.90
C ALA A 57 -18.18 7.20 11.03
N ASP A 58 -19.47 7.36 11.26
CA ASP A 58 -20.59 6.92 10.43
C ASP A 58 -21.82 7.77 10.80
N PRO A 59 -22.42 8.55 9.89
CA PRO A 59 -23.62 9.34 10.18
C PRO A 59 -24.82 8.50 10.62
N SER A 60 -24.84 7.20 10.30
CA SER A 60 -25.90 6.28 10.79
C SER A 60 -25.66 5.76 12.21
N GLY A 61 -24.45 5.96 12.77
CA GLY A 61 -23.99 5.40 14.05
C GLY A 61 -23.69 3.90 14.02
N VAL A 62 -24.54 3.10 13.35
CA VAL A 62 -24.52 1.63 13.43
C VAL A 62 -23.18 1.01 13.02
N ARG A 63 -22.58 1.41 11.90
CA ARG A 63 -21.35 0.76 11.41
C ARG A 63 -20.15 1.12 12.28
N ALA A 64 -20.10 2.36 12.74
CA ALA A 64 -19.07 2.82 13.66
C ALA A 64 -19.21 2.14 15.03
N ASP A 65 -20.42 2.06 15.59
CA ASP A 65 -20.68 1.39 16.87
C ASP A 65 -20.32 -0.10 16.83
N MET A 66 -20.73 -0.80 15.78
CA MET A 66 -20.41 -2.21 15.61
C MET A 66 -18.91 -2.44 15.51
N ALA A 67 -18.19 -1.67 14.68
CA ALA A 67 -16.74 -1.77 14.56
C ALA A 67 -16.02 -1.38 15.88
N ALA A 68 -16.48 -0.33 16.56
CA ALA A 68 -15.95 0.10 17.85
C ALA A 68 -16.09 -1.00 18.91
N SER A 69 -17.22 -1.71 18.96
CA SER A 69 -17.44 -2.80 19.92
C SER A 69 -16.40 -3.92 19.77
N TRP A 70 -16.03 -4.28 18.54
CA TRP A 70 -15.00 -5.28 18.27
C TRP A 70 -13.60 -4.75 18.59
N LEU A 71 -13.29 -3.51 18.20
CA LEU A 71 -12.01 -2.88 18.52
C LEU A 71 -11.79 -2.75 20.04
N ALA A 72 -12.82 -2.40 20.80
CA ALA A 72 -12.79 -2.33 22.25
C ALA A 72 -12.49 -3.71 22.88
N GLN A 73 -13.14 -4.77 22.39
CA GLN A 73 -12.88 -6.16 22.78
C GLN A 73 -11.45 -6.62 22.40
N MET A 74 -10.89 -6.08 21.31
CA MET A 74 -9.47 -6.21 20.95
C MET A 74 -8.55 -5.24 21.72
N ALA A 75 -9.05 -4.64 22.81
CA ALA A 75 -8.34 -3.73 23.72
C ALA A 75 -7.73 -2.50 23.04
N TRP A 76 -8.44 -1.92 22.07
CA TRP A 76 -8.17 -0.58 21.55
C TRP A 76 -8.93 0.49 22.35
N ASP A 77 -8.31 1.66 22.51
CA ASP A 77 -8.99 2.86 23.02
C ASP A 77 -9.74 3.53 21.87
N VAL A 78 -11.02 3.18 21.73
CA VAL A 78 -11.85 3.51 20.57
C VAL A 78 -13.04 4.38 20.95
N TYR A 79 -13.36 5.34 20.09
CA TYR A 79 -14.47 6.29 20.26
C TYR A 79 -15.26 6.39 18.95
N VAL A 80 -16.55 6.67 19.07
CA VAL A 80 -17.44 6.98 17.93
C VAL A 80 -17.77 8.48 17.97
N VAL A 81 -17.81 9.11 16.80
CA VAL A 81 -18.26 10.51 16.70
C VAL A 81 -19.78 10.55 16.68
N ASP A 82 -20.37 11.09 17.74
CA ASP A 82 -21.81 11.30 17.85
C ASP A 82 -22.29 12.56 17.09
N ASP A 83 -23.60 12.62 16.86
CA ASP A 83 -24.31 13.79 16.34
C ASP A 83 -23.78 14.36 15.00
N LEU A 84 -23.22 13.49 14.15
CA LEU A 84 -22.73 13.86 12.82
C LEU A 84 -23.85 14.35 11.91
N LYS A 85 -23.68 15.54 11.33
CA LYS A 85 -24.60 16.15 10.38
C LYS A 85 -24.07 16.03 8.96
N ALA A 86 -24.97 16.11 7.98
CA ALA A 86 -24.60 16.09 6.57
C ALA A 86 -23.59 17.21 6.22
N ASP A 87 -23.73 18.39 6.83
CA ASP A 87 -22.83 19.53 6.60
C ASP A 87 -21.42 19.33 7.15
N ASP A 88 -21.22 18.38 8.08
CA ASP A 88 -19.88 18.04 8.58
C ASP A 88 -19.06 17.24 7.54
N LEU A 89 -19.74 16.56 6.60
CA LEU A 89 -19.15 15.72 5.54
C LEU A 89 -18.65 16.55 4.35
N SER A 90 -17.75 17.48 4.64
CA SER A 90 -17.33 18.54 3.71
C SER A 90 -16.20 18.15 2.74
N GLU A 91 -15.34 17.19 3.09
CA GLU A 91 -14.24 16.74 2.22
C GLU A 91 -14.77 15.67 1.24
N ARG A 92 -14.25 15.64 0.01
CA ARG A 92 -14.72 14.76 -1.07
C ARG A 92 -13.54 14.15 -1.84
N GLY A 93 -13.80 13.03 -2.50
CA GLY A 93 -12.81 12.28 -3.27
C GLY A 93 -12.05 11.25 -2.45
N THR A 94 -11.03 10.65 -3.06
CA THR A 94 -10.25 9.55 -2.47
C THR A 94 -9.32 10.04 -1.36
N TRP A 95 -8.98 9.13 -0.45
CA TRP A 95 -8.01 9.42 0.61
C TRP A 95 -6.64 9.78 0.03
N LYS A 96 -6.05 10.88 0.52
CA LYS A 96 -4.71 11.33 0.16
C LYS A 96 -3.72 10.90 1.24
N ASN A 97 -2.94 9.87 0.96
CA ASN A 97 -1.92 9.40 1.89
C ASN A 97 -0.91 10.53 2.20
N PRO A 98 -0.64 10.84 3.48
CA PRO A 98 0.41 11.78 3.84
C PRO A 98 1.76 11.17 3.48
N LEU A 99 2.49 11.85 2.59
CA LEU A 99 3.83 11.46 2.18
C LEU A 99 4.87 12.39 2.82
N PRO A 100 6.07 11.89 3.14
CA PRO A 100 7.20 12.78 3.41
C PRO A 100 7.55 13.58 2.15
N SER A 101 8.37 14.62 2.30
CA SER A 101 8.90 15.36 1.15
C SER A 101 9.61 14.41 0.18
N LEU A 102 9.22 14.48 -1.09
CA LEU A 102 9.82 13.66 -2.14
C LEU A 102 11.25 14.14 -2.44
N PRO A 103 12.23 13.22 -2.60
CA PRO A 103 13.56 13.56 -3.07
C PRO A 103 13.53 14.25 -4.44
N THR A 104 14.49 15.14 -4.69
CA THR A 104 14.74 15.68 -6.04
C THR A 104 15.40 14.60 -6.90
N VAL A 105 14.84 14.36 -8.09
CA VAL A 105 15.32 13.36 -9.04
C VAL A 105 15.31 13.92 -10.46
N ASP A 106 16.12 13.34 -11.34
CA ASP A 106 16.01 13.58 -12.77
C ASP A 106 14.79 12.83 -13.32
N TYR A 107 13.91 13.53 -14.02
CA TYR A 107 12.73 12.95 -14.65
C TYR A 107 12.94 12.72 -16.14
N VAL A 108 12.35 11.63 -16.64
CA VAL A 108 12.18 11.36 -18.07
C VAL A 108 10.67 11.26 -18.33
N ASP A 109 10.18 11.97 -19.35
CA ASP A 109 8.79 11.86 -19.78
C ASP A 109 8.56 10.60 -20.63
N VAL A 110 7.29 10.21 -20.77
CA VAL A 110 6.89 9.01 -21.53
C VAL A 110 7.39 9.04 -22.97
N ALA A 111 7.25 10.18 -23.65
CA ALA A 111 7.65 10.30 -25.06
C ALA A 111 9.17 10.16 -25.25
N THR A 112 9.95 10.62 -24.29
CA THR A 112 11.40 10.50 -24.28
C THR A 112 11.82 9.06 -24.01
N LEU A 113 11.22 8.39 -23.03
CA LEU A 113 11.48 6.97 -22.79
C LEU A 113 11.15 6.12 -24.03
N ALA A 114 10.01 6.37 -24.67
CA ALA A 114 9.63 5.66 -25.90
C ALA A 114 10.67 5.83 -27.03
N ARG A 115 11.15 7.07 -27.28
CA ARG A 115 12.21 7.31 -28.26
C ARG A 115 13.52 6.59 -27.90
N LEU A 116 13.89 6.56 -26.62
CA LEU A 116 15.09 5.85 -26.15
C LEU A 116 14.98 4.36 -26.46
N GLN A 117 13.82 3.74 -26.20
CA GLN A 117 13.57 2.33 -26.52
C GLN A 117 13.61 2.05 -28.02
N GLU A 118 12.99 2.90 -28.85
CA GLU A 118 13.00 2.75 -30.32
C GLU A 118 14.41 2.87 -30.92
N SER A 119 15.25 3.74 -30.35
CA SER A 119 16.62 3.95 -30.81
C SER A 119 17.62 2.89 -30.34
N ASN A 120 17.17 1.89 -29.57
CA ASN A 120 18.04 0.93 -28.85
C ASN A 120 19.15 1.64 -28.06
N ALA A 121 18.80 2.76 -27.41
CA ALA A 121 19.72 3.44 -26.50
C ALA A 121 20.13 2.48 -25.37
N ASP A 122 21.32 2.71 -24.82
CA ASP A 122 21.80 1.97 -23.64
C ASP A 122 21.05 2.45 -22.38
N VAL A 123 19.79 2.02 -22.27
CA VAL A 123 18.85 2.34 -21.20
C VAL A 123 18.14 1.07 -20.75
N LEU A 124 18.07 0.85 -19.44
CA LEU A 124 17.28 -0.23 -18.84
C LEU A 124 16.15 0.33 -17.98
N VAL A 125 14.92 -0.12 -18.22
CA VAL A 125 13.77 0.20 -17.36
C VAL A 125 13.72 -0.77 -16.18
N VAL A 126 13.62 -0.25 -14.96
CA VAL A 126 13.46 -1.06 -13.73
C VAL A 126 12.14 -0.68 -13.06
N ASP A 127 11.26 -1.69 -12.90
CA ASP A 127 9.93 -1.53 -12.31
C ASP A 127 9.93 -2.02 -10.86
N PHE A 128 9.67 -1.09 -9.93
CA PHE A 128 9.55 -1.35 -8.50
C PHE A 128 8.09 -1.53 -8.04
N SER A 129 7.13 -1.63 -8.96
CA SER A 129 5.75 -2.01 -8.63
C SER A 129 5.72 -3.37 -7.93
N THR A 130 4.61 -3.70 -7.26
CA THR A 130 4.41 -5.08 -6.80
C THR A 130 4.48 -6.06 -7.96
N HIS A 131 4.94 -7.27 -7.70
CA HIS A 131 5.08 -8.31 -8.70
C HIS A 131 3.74 -8.58 -9.41
N ALA A 132 2.63 -8.56 -8.66
CA ALA A 132 1.30 -8.73 -9.23
C ALA A 132 0.93 -7.61 -10.24
N LEU A 133 1.34 -6.36 -10.00
CA LEU A 133 1.12 -5.25 -10.92
C LEU A 133 2.01 -5.37 -12.16
N TYR A 134 3.29 -5.73 -11.98
CA TYR A 134 4.21 -6.01 -13.07
C TYR A 134 3.64 -7.10 -14.00
N VAL A 135 3.25 -8.25 -13.46
CA VAL A 135 2.69 -9.37 -14.24
C VAL A 135 1.40 -8.97 -14.97
N ARG A 136 0.56 -8.13 -14.37
CA ARG A 136 -0.68 -7.64 -14.98
C ARG A 136 -0.41 -6.76 -16.21
N GLY A 137 0.66 -5.96 -16.16
CA GLY A 137 1.05 -5.07 -17.24
C GLY A 137 2.21 -4.15 -16.84
N HIS A 138 3.32 -4.21 -17.57
CA HIS A 138 4.52 -3.39 -17.38
C HIS A 138 5.02 -2.80 -18.71
N ILE A 139 5.92 -1.82 -18.62
CA ILE A 139 6.56 -1.21 -19.79
C ILE A 139 7.39 -2.30 -20.52
N PRO A 140 7.28 -2.46 -21.85
CA PRO A 140 7.99 -3.49 -22.58
C PRO A 140 9.49 -3.50 -22.28
N GLY A 141 10.05 -4.68 -21.98
CA GLY A 141 11.47 -4.86 -21.64
C GLY A 141 11.88 -4.34 -20.25
N ALA A 142 10.96 -3.86 -19.41
CA ALA A 142 11.26 -3.51 -18.03
C ALA A 142 11.63 -4.73 -17.20
N TRP A 143 12.47 -4.53 -16.18
CA TRP A 143 12.86 -5.56 -15.22
C TRP A 143 12.19 -5.31 -13.87
N PHE A 144 11.49 -6.32 -13.34
CA PHE A 144 10.97 -6.29 -11.98
C PHE A 144 12.13 -6.39 -10.96
N ALA A 145 12.14 -5.50 -9.97
CA ALA A 145 13.08 -5.56 -8.86
C ALA A 145 12.43 -5.20 -7.52
N LEU A 146 12.86 -5.86 -6.45
CA LEU A 146 12.52 -5.46 -5.08
C LEU A 146 13.51 -4.42 -4.59
N ARG A 147 13.01 -3.25 -4.18
CA ARG A 147 13.85 -2.19 -3.61
C ARG A 147 14.67 -2.69 -2.41
N SER A 148 14.07 -3.49 -1.53
CA SER A 148 14.75 -4.05 -0.35
C SER A 148 15.89 -5.01 -0.68
N GLU A 149 15.94 -5.52 -1.91
CA GLU A 149 16.97 -6.45 -2.39
C GLU A 149 17.78 -5.84 -3.55
N LEU A 150 17.80 -4.50 -3.68
CA LEU A 150 18.37 -3.81 -4.84
C LEU A 150 19.82 -4.21 -5.13
N SER A 151 20.64 -4.37 -4.09
CA SER A 151 22.02 -4.84 -4.21
C SER A 151 22.14 -6.22 -4.87
N GLU A 152 21.22 -7.14 -4.57
CA GLU A 152 21.20 -8.46 -5.23
C GLU A 152 20.57 -8.38 -6.62
N ALA A 153 19.48 -7.62 -6.77
CA ALA A 153 18.83 -7.41 -8.06
C ALA A 153 19.82 -6.88 -9.12
N LEU A 154 20.70 -5.96 -8.74
CA LEU A 154 21.76 -5.40 -9.61
C LEU A 154 22.72 -6.45 -10.17
N LYS A 155 22.89 -7.61 -9.53
CA LYS A 155 23.72 -8.70 -10.06
C LYS A 155 23.06 -9.43 -11.22
N SER A 156 21.73 -9.38 -11.29
CA SER A 156 20.92 -10.00 -12.34
C SER A 156 20.52 -9.03 -13.44
N LEU A 157 20.46 -7.72 -13.14
CA LEU A 157 20.13 -6.69 -14.12
C LEU A 157 21.20 -6.62 -15.23
N PRO A 158 20.79 -6.47 -16.50
CA PRO A 158 21.71 -6.11 -17.57
C PRO A 158 22.52 -4.85 -17.23
N VAL A 159 23.81 -4.87 -17.60
CA VAL A 159 24.68 -3.70 -17.45
C VAL A 159 24.25 -2.64 -18.45
N THR A 160 24.01 -1.42 -17.95
CA THR A 160 23.66 -0.27 -18.77
C THR A 160 24.35 1.00 -18.25
N SER A 161 24.44 2.04 -19.07
CA SER A 161 24.88 3.37 -18.64
C SER A 161 23.79 4.16 -17.92
N HIS A 162 22.50 3.84 -18.15
CA HIS A 162 21.38 4.61 -17.60
C HIS A 162 20.18 3.73 -17.23
N TYR A 163 19.75 3.79 -15.96
CA TYR A 163 18.50 3.18 -15.49
C TYR A 163 17.34 4.19 -15.53
N VAL A 164 16.18 3.79 -16.05
CA VAL A 164 14.93 4.53 -15.91
C VAL A 164 14.02 3.78 -14.95
N LEU A 165 13.69 4.39 -13.81
CA LEU A 165 12.93 3.76 -12.74
C LEU A 165 11.46 4.08 -12.88
N THR A 166 10.61 3.08 -12.69
CA THR A 166 9.15 3.25 -12.68
C THR A 166 8.53 2.42 -11.55
N SER A 167 7.31 2.78 -11.16
CA SER A 167 6.52 2.02 -10.20
C SER A 167 5.05 2.43 -10.24
N THR A 168 4.23 1.62 -9.59
CA THR A 168 2.86 1.94 -9.19
C THR A 168 2.71 1.64 -7.69
N PRO A 169 2.53 2.66 -6.84
CA PRO A 169 2.40 4.09 -7.14
C PRO A 169 3.75 4.72 -7.55
N PRO A 170 3.77 5.85 -8.30
CA PRO A 170 4.99 6.38 -8.92
C PRO A 170 6.03 6.90 -7.92
N GLU A 171 5.62 7.26 -6.71
CA GLU A 171 6.51 7.82 -5.68
C GLU A 171 7.55 6.82 -5.19
N LEU A 172 7.28 5.51 -5.27
CA LEU A 172 8.24 4.49 -4.87
C LEU A 172 9.53 4.53 -5.71
N ALA A 173 9.42 4.73 -7.02
CA ALA A 173 10.57 4.91 -7.91
C ALA A 173 11.35 6.19 -7.59
N VAL A 174 10.67 7.26 -7.17
CA VAL A 174 11.33 8.51 -6.72
C VAL A 174 12.21 8.25 -5.49
N PHE A 175 11.71 7.51 -4.50
CA PHE A 175 12.51 7.16 -3.34
C PHE A 175 13.66 6.19 -3.64
N ALA A 176 13.57 5.39 -4.70
CA ALA A 176 14.60 4.43 -5.10
C ALA A 176 15.74 5.03 -5.93
N ALA A 177 15.56 6.22 -6.52
CA ALA A 177 16.50 6.80 -7.49
C ALA A 177 17.92 7.00 -6.95
N ALA A 178 18.07 7.67 -5.81
CA ALA A 178 19.37 7.90 -5.20
C ALA A 178 20.04 6.58 -4.77
N GLU A 179 19.25 5.61 -4.31
CA GLU A 179 19.72 4.29 -3.92
C GLU A 179 20.25 3.50 -5.13
N MET A 180 19.54 3.55 -6.26
CA MET A 180 19.99 2.98 -7.53
C MET A 180 21.31 3.59 -7.99
N GLN A 181 21.45 4.92 -7.97
CA GLN A 181 22.69 5.59 -8.37
C GLN A 181 23.85 5.17 -7.47
N ALA A 182 23.65 5.14 -6.15
CA ALA A 182 24.68 4.79 -5.19
C ALA A 182 25.17 3.33 -5.34
N HIS A 183 24.26 2.38 -5.58
CA HIS A 183 24.62 0.97 -5.69
C HIS A 183 25.13 0.56 -7.08
N SER A 184 24.59 1.15 -8.15
CA SER A 184 25.00 0.83 -9.52
C SER A 184 26.22 1.62 -10.01
N GLY A 185 26.45 2.82 -9.46
CA GLY A 185 27.40 3.79 -9.99
C GLY A 185 27.02 4.33 -11.38
N LYS A 186 25.76 4.17 -11.80
CA LYS A 186 25.22 4.60 -13.09
C LYS A 186 24.23 5.74 -12.93
N GLN A 187 23.87 6.38 -14.05
CA GLN A 187 22.79 7.35 -14.05
C GLN A 187 21.47 6.63 -13.73
N ALA A 188 20.62 7.28 -12.95
CA ALA A 188 19.23 6.85 -12.75
C ALA A 188 18.31 8.05 -12.89
N SER A 189 17.25 7.90 -13.67
CA SER A 189 16.14 8.86 -13.77
C SER A 189 14.82 8.16 -13.47
N VAL A 190 13.76 8.92 -13.23
CA VAL A 190 12.44 8.39 -12.90
C VAL A 190 11.45 8.72 -14.02
N LEU A 191 10.65 7.74 -14.43
CA LEU A 191 9.57 7.98 -15.38
C LEU A 191 8.51 8.88 -14.73
N GLN A 192 8.29 10.06 -15.31
CA GLN A 192 7.31 11.01 -14.80
C GLN A 192 5.90 10.39 -14.80
N GLY A 193 5.30 10.27 -13.62
CA GLY A 193 3.98 9.66 -13.42
C GLY A 193 3.94 8.13 -13.50
N GLY A 194 5.09 7.47 -13.65
CA GLY A 194 5.24 6.01 -13.61
C GLY A 194 4.42 5.26 -14.67
N ASN A 195 4.07 4.01 -14.37
CA ASN A 195 3.37 3.12 -15.30
C ASN A 195 1.97 3.64 -15.70
N ALA A 196 1.33 4.44 -14.82
CA ALA A 196 0.02 5.02 -15.08
C ALA A 196 0.06 6.01 -16.25
N GLU A 197 1.04 6.92 -16.29
CA GLU A 197 1.17 7.88 -17.41
C GLU A 197 1.62 7.18 -18.71
N TRP A 198 2.45 6.14 -18.64
CA TRP A 198 2.78 5.32 -19.81
C TRP A 198 1.53 4.71 -20.46
N SER A 199 0.70 4.05 -19.65
CA SER A 199 -0.55 3.42 -20.09
C SER A 199 -1.56 4.44 -20.62
N LYS A 200 -1.73 5.57 -19.92
CA LYS A 200 -2.62 6.67 -20.31
C LYS A 200 -2.21 7.33 -21.63
N ALA A 201 -0.91 7.38 -21.93
CA ALA A 201 -0.39 7.85 -23.20
C ALA A 201 -0.61 6.86 -24.37
N GLY A 202 -1.19 5.69 -24.11
CA GLY A 202 -1.57 4.71 -25.13
C GLY A 202 -0.42 3.83 -25.61
N TYR A 203 0.73 3.85 -24.94
CA TYR A 203 1.83 2.95 -25.25
C TYR A 203 1.53 1.51 -24.84
N PRO A 204 2.07 0.51 -25.56
CA PRO A 204 1.81 -0.90 -25.24
C PRO A 204 2.37 -1.29 -23.88
N LEU A 205 1.74 -2.29 -23.27
CA LEU A 205 2.22 -2.96 -22.06
C LEU A 205 2.51 -4.43 -22.38
N GLU A 206 3.59 -4.93 -21.80
CA GLU A 206 3.91 -6.35 -21.76
C GLU A 206 3.27 -6.99 -20.53
N LYS A 207 2.95 -8.29 -20.58
CA LYS A 207 2.27 -9.04 -19.50
C LYS A 207 3.04 -10.31 -19.18
N GLY A 208 2.88 -10.79 -17.95
CA GLY A 208 3.55 -12.01 -17.48
C GLY A 208 4.87 -11.74 -16.75
N GLU A 209 5.54 -12.83 -16.37
CA GLU A 209 6.82 -12.84 -15.67
C GLU A 209 7.98 -12.85 -16.69
N THR A 210 8.25 -11.70 -17.32
CA THR A 210 9.19 -11.62 -18.45
C THR A 210 10.65 -11.46 -18.00
N HIS A 211 10.92 -10.47 -17.14
CA HIS A 211 12.26 -10.14 -16.66
C HIS A 211 12.25 -9.89 -15.15
N LEU A 212 12.71 -10.88 -14.38
CA LEU A 212 12.73 -10.81 -12.92
C LEU A 212 14.16 -10.70 -12.39
N ALA A 213 14.54 -9.53 -11.88
CA ALA A 213 15.82 -9.34 -11.17
C ALA A 213 15.71 -9.79 -9.70
N SER A 214 14.50 -9.86 -9.15
CA SER A 214 14.23 -10.32 -7.78
C SER A 214 13.22 -11.45 -7.76
N THR A 215 13.31 -12.31 -6.73
CA THR A 215 12.29 -13.34 -6.51
C THR A 215 10.99 -12.68 -6.01
N ALA A 216 9.82 -13.09 -6.54
CA ALA A 216 8.51 -12.56 -6.14
C ALA A 216 8.16 -12.92 -4.68
N ARG A 217 8.57 -12.07 -3.73
CA ARG A 217 8.38 -12.24 -2.28
C ARG A 217 7.72 -11.04 -1.61
N ASP A 218 7.18 -10.12 -2.39
CA ASP A 218 6.52 -8.89 -1.96
C ASP A 218 5.08 -9.10 -1.42
N ARG A 219 4.51 -10.29 -1.61
CA ARG A 219 3.16 -10.60 -1.14
C ARG A 219 3.09 -12.01 -0.55
N TYR A 220 2.53 -12.10 0.66
CA TYR A 220 2.09 -13.38 1.21
C TYR A 220 0.87 -13.89 0.44
N LYS A 221 0.97 -15.11 -0.10
CA LYS A 221 -0.14 -15.77 -0.80
C LYS A 221 -1.13 -16.31 0.24
N ARG A 222 -2.09 -15.45 0.63
CA ARG A 222 -3.16 -15.74 1.58
C ARG A 222 -3.99 -16.96 1.12
N PRO A 223 -4.05 -18.06 1.89
CA PRO A 223 -4.78 -19.27 1.49
C PRO A 223 -6.29 -19.06 1.31
N TYR A 224 -6.85 -18.02 1.94
CA TYR A 224 -8.26 -17.67 1.88
C TYR A 224 -8.61 -16.68 0.74
N GLU A 225 -7.65 -16.31 -0.12
CA GLU A 225 -7.89 -15.41 -1.25
C GLU A 225 -7.81 -16.13 -2.61
N GLY A 226 -8.84 -15.91 -3.45
CA GLY A 226 -8.92 -16.49 -4.79
C GLY A 226 -9.34 -17.97 -4.80
N THR A 227 -9.33 -18.58 -5.99
CA THR A 227 -9.83 -19.96 -6.20
C THR A 227 -8.72 -20.96 -6.56
N ASN A 228 -7.48 -20.51 -6.70
CA ASN A 228 -6.34 -21.34 -7.11
C ASN A 228 -5.40 -21.65 -5.93
N ILE A 229 -5.97 -22.23 -4.88
CA ILE A 229 -5.30 -22.64 -3.64
C ILE A 229 -5.49 -24.15 -3.46
N GLY A 230 -4.40 -24.87 -3.21
CA GLY A 230 -4.46 -26.30 -2.96
C GLY A 230 -5.22 -26.61 -1.65
N PRO A 231 -6.04 -27.67 -1.59
CA PRO A 231 -6.79 -28.04 -0.38
C PRO A 231 -5.92 -28.18 0.87
N GLU A 232 -4.69 -28.70 0.73
CA GLU A 232 -3.74 -28.84 1.84
C GLU A 232 -3.32 -27.50 2.46
N ALA A 233 -3.13 -26.46 1.63
CA ALA A 233 -2.77 -25.13 2.12
C ALA A 233 -3.94 -24.46 2.84
N MET A 234 -5.17 -24.67 2.36
CA MET A 234 -6.38 -24.20 3.05
C MET A 234 -6.56 -24.94 4.38
N GLN A 235 -6.39 -26.26 4.41
CA GLN A 235 -6.48 -27.04 5.65
C GLN A 235 -5.42 -26.59 6.65
N ALA A 236 -4.17 -26.40 6.21
CA ALA A 236 -3.10 -25.91 7.08
C ALA A 236 -3.40 -24.51 7.66
N TYR A 237 -4.09 -23.64 6.90
CA TYR A 237 -4.55 -22.35 7.40
C TYR A 237 -5.59 -22.50 8.52
N LEU A 238 -6.58 -23.39 8.34
CA LEU A 238 -7.58 -23.68 9.37
C LEU A 238 -6.95 -24.30 10.63
N ASP A 239 -6.01 -25.23 10.46
CA ASP A 239 -5.28 -25.85 11.56
C ASP A 239 -4.45 -24.81 12.34
N TRP A 240 -3.87 -23.83 11.63
CA TRP A 240 -3.18 -22.69 12.25
C TRP A 240 -4.14 -21.81 13.05
N GLU A 241 -5.31 -21.43 12.49
CA GLU A 241 -6.32 -20.63 13.18
C GLU A 241 -6.81 -21.31 14.47
N PHE A 242 -7.03 -22.63 14.44
CA PHE A 242 -7.43 -23.41 15.61
C PHE A 242 -6.43 -23.28 16.78
N GLY A 243 -5.14 -23.16 16.47
CA GLY A 243 -4.07 -23.01 17.46
C GLY A 243 -3.93 -21.60 18.06
N LEU A 244 -4.59 -20.58 17.51
CA LEU A 244 -4.33 -19.18 17.87
C LEU A 244 -4.69 -18.85 19.32
N VAL A 245 -5.80 -19.39 19.85
CA VAL A 245 -6.20 -19.12 21.25
C VAL A 245 -5.13 -19.61 22.25
N ALA A 246 -4.54 -20.77 21.99
CA ALA A 246 -3.45 -21.30 22.80
C ALA A 246 -2.18 -20.43 22.68
N GLN A 247 -1.93 -19.84 21.51
CA GLN A 247 -0.81 -18.92 21.32
C GLN A 247 -1.05 -17.58 22.03
N LEU A 248 -2.27 -17.05 22.01
CA LEU A 248 -2.64 -15.86 22.79
C LEU A 248 -2.37 -16.06 24.29
N GLY A 249 -2.73 -17.22 24.83
CA GLY A 249 -2.46 -17.55 26.23
C GLY A 249 -0.96 -17.63 26.58
N LYS A 250 -0.10 -17.99 25.61
CA LYS A 250 1.36 -18.00 25.81
C LYS A 250 1.96 -16.60 25.70
N ASP A 251 1.47 -15.79 24.77
CA ASP A 251 1.91 -14.41 24.59
C ASP A 251 1.53 -13.55 25.80
N GLY A 252 0.26 -13.59 26.21
CA GLY A 252 -0.23 -12.94 27.42
C GLY A 252 -0.25 -11.40 27.38
N THR A 253 -0.06 -10.77 26.22
CA THR A 253 -0.02 -9.30 26.08
C THR A 253 -1.18 -8.71 25.29
N HIS A 254 -2.09 -9.54 24.78
CA HIS A 254 -3.21 -9.09 23.95
C HIS A 254 -4.24 -8.21 24.69
N HIS A 255 -4.49 -8.51 25.97
CA HIS A 255 -5.53 -7.86 26.80
C HIS A 255 -6.96 -7.93 26.24
N PHE A 256 -7.19 -8.78 25.24
CA PHE A 256 -8.50 -9.00 24.66
C PHE A 256 -9.49 -9.55 25.68
N TRP A 257 -10.76 -9.19 25.50
CA TRP A 257 -11.88 -9.61 26.32
C TRP A 257 -13.13 -9.71 25.42
N VAL A 258 -14.13 -10.47 25.86
CA VAL A 258 -15.39 -10.67 25.13
C VAL A 258 -16.54 -10.25 26.06
N LEU A 259 -17.47 -9.47 25.53
CA LEU A 259 -18.65 -8.95 26.24
C LEU A 259 -19.63 -10.04 26.67
#